data_AF-A0A377WGF2-F1
#
_entry.id   AF-A0A377WGF2-F1
#
_cell.length_a   1.000
_cell.length_b   1.000
_cell.length_c   1.000
_cell.angle_alpha   90.00
_cell.angle_beta   90.00
_cell.angle_gamma   90.00
#
_symmetry.space_group_name_H-M   'P 1'
#
loop_
_entity.id
_entity.type
_entity.pdbx_description
1 polymer ?
#
loop_
_entity_poly.entity_id
_entity_poly.type
_entity_poly.pdbx_seq_one_letter_code
_entity_poly.pdbx_strand_id
1 'polypeptide(L)'
;MARIRTVKPEFWTDEKVVECSIPARLLFIGLFNFANDMGCLERSPKRLKMQIFPADALDCEPLIQELITHGLLIEYSVNDVCYLQIKGFP
;
A
#
# COMPACT_ATOMS: atom_id res chain seq x y z
N MET A 1 2.33 7.73 13.43
CA MET A 1 0.90 7.85 13.82
C MET A 1 0.08 7.86 12.54
N ALA A 2 -1.07 7.18 12.52
CA ALA A 2 -1.94 7.16 11.35
C ALA A 2 -2.49 8.56 11.06
N ARG A 3 -2.66 8.92 9.79
CA ARG A 3 -3.12 10.25 9.36
C ARG A 3 -4.31 10.12 8.43
N ILE A 4 -5.25 11.06 8.51
CA ILE A 4 -6.32 11.18 7.51
C ILE A 4 -5.68 11.59 6.19
N ARG A 5 -6.02 10.89 5.11
CA ARG A 5 -5.57 11.19 3.74
C ARG A 5 -6.77 11.11 2.80
N THR A 6 -6.73 11.90 1.73
CA THR A 6 -7.79 11.96 0.72
C THR A 6 -7.54 10.92 -0.37
N VAL A 7 -8.57 10.19 -0.77
CA VAL A 7 -8.58 9.44 -2.04
C VAL A 7 -9.14 10.39 -3.10
N LYS A 8 -8.28 10.79 -4.06
CA LYS A 8 -8.71 11.71 -5.12
C LYS A 8 -9.56 10.97 -6.18
N PRO A 9 -10.48 11.65 -6.90
CA PRO A 9 -11.32 11.00 -7.91
C PRO A 9 -10.54 10.24 -8.99
N GLU A 10 -9.35 10.70 -9.36
CA GLU A 10 -8.50 10.07 -10.39
C GLU A 10 -8.08 8.65 -10.02
N PHE A 11 -8.08 8.31 -8.72
CA PHE A 11 -7.80 6.96 -8.23
C PHE A 11 -8.73 5.91 -8.85
N TRP A 12 -10.01 6.24 -9.03
CA TRP A 12 -11.03 5.29 -9.49
C TRP A 12 -10.91 4.93 -10.96
N THR A 13 -10.15 5.72 -11.72
CA THR A 13 -9.95 5.58 -13.17
C THR A 13 -8.48 5.36 -13.53
N ASP A 14 -7.57 5.29 -12.56
CA ASP A 14 -6.16 5.01 -12.82
C ASP A 14 -6.01 3.59 -13.37
N GLU A 15 -5.48 3.47 -14.59
CA GLU A 15 -5.36 2.21 -15.32
C GLU A 15 -4.60 1.12 -14.54
N LYS A 16 -3.62 1.49 -13.70
CA LYS A 16 -2.87 0.51 -12.90
C LYS A 16 -3.67 0.04 -11.69
N VAL A 17 -4.41 0.95 -11.06
CA VAL A 17 -5.25 0.64 -9.90
C VAL A 17 -6.44 -0.22 -10.32
N VAL A 18 -7.07 0.06 -11.46
CA VAL A 18 -8.26 -0.69 -11.91
C VAL A 18 -7.95 -2.11 -12.38
N GLU A 19 -6.70 -2.43 -12.70
CA GLU A 19 -6.26 -3.79 -13.02
C GLU A 19 -5.96 -4.63 -11.76
N CYS A 20 -5.77 -3.99 -10.59
CA CYS A 20 -5.54 -4.70 -9.33
C CYS A 20 -6.82 -5.37 -8.80
N SER A 21 -6.68 -6.40 -7.99
CA SER A 21 -7.74 -7.05 -7.22
C SER A 21 -8.35 -6.07 -6.22
N ILE A 22 -9.64 -6.26 -5.88
CA ILE A 22 -10.34 -5.40 -4.91
C ILE A 22 -9.58 -5.33 -3.57
N PRO A 23 -9.08 -6.44 -2.98
CA PRO A 23 -8.29 -6.37 -1.76
C PRO A 23 -6.98 -5.58 -1.92
N ALA A 24 -6.30 -5.68 -3.06
CA ALA A 24 -5.09 -4.90 -3.32
C ALA A 24 -5.39 -3.39 -3.45
N ARG A 25 -6.50 -3.01 -4.09
CA ARG A 25 -6.95 -1.60 -4.14
C ARG A 25 -7.22 -1.05 -2.75
N LEU A 26 -7.92 -1.81 -1.91
CA LEU A 26 -8.22 -1.42 -0.53
C LEU A 26 -6.95 -1.36 0.33
N LEU A 27 -6.03 -2.31 0.14
CA LEU A 27 -4.70 -2.26 0.75
C LEU A 27 -4.01 -0.95 0.39
N PHE A 28 -3.94 -0.63 -0.91
CA PHE A 28 -3.26 0.56 -1.42
C PHE A 28 -3.80 1.86 -0.81
N ILE A 29 -5.12 2.02 -0.73
CA ILE A 29 -5.78 3.14 -0.04
C ILE A 29 -5.36 3.17 1.44
N GLY A 30 -5.40 2.03 2.13
CA GLY A 30 -5.04 1.92 3.54
C GLY A 30 -3.59 2.34 3.82
N LEU A 31 -2.66 2.05 2.91
CA LEU A 31 -1.26 2.45 3.06
C LEU A 31 -1.09 3.96 3.19
N PHE A 32 -1.99 4.77 2.60
CA PHE A 32 -1.91 6.22 2.68
C PHE A 32 -1.93 6.72 4.13
N ASN A 33 -2.72 6.06 4.99
CA ASN A 33 -2.83 6.46 6.40
C ASN A 33 -1.56 6.18 7.20
N PHE A 34 -0.79 5.16 6.82
CA PHE A 34 0.35 4.65 7.60
C PHE A 34 1.72 5.03 7.02
N ALA A 35 1.76 5.55 5.79
CA ALA A 35 2.96 6.11 5.20
C ALA A 35 3.36 7.44 5.85
N ASN A 36 4.67 7.70 5.85
CA ASN A 36 5.21 9.01 6.22
C ASN A 36 4.93 10.05 5.13
N ASP A 37 5.45 11.27 5.31
CA ASP A 37 5.22 12.38 4.37
C ASP A 37 5.90 12.23 3.02
N MET A 38 6.75 11.21 2.86
CA MET A 38 7.39 10.84 1.60
C MET A 38 6.76 9.60 0.95
N GLY A 39 5.63 9.10 1.49
CA GLY A 39 4.99 7.89 1.02
C GLY A 39 5.71 6.60 1.41
N CYS A 40 6.65 6.66 2.36
CA CYS A 40 7.45 5.52 2.79
C CYS A 40 6.89 4.87 4.06
N LEU A 41 7.02 3.55 4.13
CA LEU A 41 6.65 2.74 5.30
C LEU A 41 7.46 1.44 5.34
N GLU A 42 7.56 0.83 6.52
CA GLU A 42 8.23 -0.49 6.67
C GLU A 42 7.48 -1.57 5.88
N ARG A 43 8.24 -2.47 5.24
CA ARG A 43 7.73 -3.59 4.46
C ARG A 43 7.38 -4.77 5.38
N SER A 44 6.23 -4.67 6.07
CA SER A 44 5.74 -5.72 6.98
C SER A 44 4.30 -6.13 6.65
N PRO A 45 4.10 -7.23 5.90
CA PRO A 45 2.77 -7.73 5.54
C PRO A 45 1.90 -8.00 6.76
N LYS A 46 2.49 -8.61 7.80
CA LYS A 46 1.80 -8.91 9.06
C LYS A 46 1.30 -7.63 9.74
N ARG A 47 2.12 -6.58 9.78
CA ARG A 47 1.74 -5.29 10.36
C ARG A 47 0.62 -4.63 9.56
N LEU A 48 0.75 -4.62 8.23
CA LEU A 48 -0.24 -4.06 7.32
C LEU A 48 -1.58 -4.79 7.41
N LYS A 49 -1.57 -6.12 7.50
CA LYS A 49 -2.76 -6.94 7.76
C LYS A 49 -3.46 -6.49 9.04
N MET A 50 -2.74 -6.37 10.15
CA MET A 50 -3.33 -5.96 11.43
C MET A 50 -3.89 -4.52 11.39
N GLN A 51 -3.30 -3.64 10.59
CA GLN A 51 -3.70 -2.24 10.48
C GLN A 51 -4.89 -2.02 9.54
N ILE A 52 -4.96 -2.77 8.43
CA ILE A 52 -5.89 -2.50 7.32
C ILE A 52 -6.99 -3.57 7.24
N PHE A 53 -6.69 -4.82 7.62
CA PHE A 53 -7.59 -5.97 7.55
C PHE A 53 -7.64 -6.76 8.89
N PRO A 54 -7.88 -6.10 10.04
CA PRO A 54 -7.72 -6.74 11.35
C PRO A 54 -8.57 -8.00 11.52
N ALA A 55 -9.81 -7.98 11.02
CA ALA A 55 -10.78 -9.07 11.18
C ALA A 55 -10.84 -10.04 9.99
N ASP A 56 -10.20 -9.71 8.87
CA ASP A 56 -10.33 -10.50 7.65
C ASP A 56 -9.26 -11.60 7.55
N ALA A 57 -9.64 -12.72 6.95
CA ALA A 57 -8.74 -13.82 6.61
C ALA A 57 -8.03 -13.55 5.26
N LEU A 58 -7.29 -12.44 5.20
CA LEU A 58 -6.52 -12.02 4.02
C LEU A 58 -5.02 -12.11 4.29
N ASP A 59 -4.28 -12.54 3.27
CA ASP A 59 -2.82 -12.46 3.23
C ASP A 59 -2.40 -11.19 2.48
N CYS A 60 -1.61 -10.32 3.12
CA CYS A 60 -1.13 -9.10 2.51
C CYS A 60 0.10 -9.28 1.64
N GLU A 61 0.86 -10.37 1.77
CA GLU A 61 2.05 -10.60 0.93
C GLU A 61 1.72 -10.62 -0.57
N PRO A 62 0.77 -11.43 -1.07
CA PRO A 62 0.42 -11.43 -2.49
C PRO A 62 -0.16 -10.09 -2.95
N LEU A 63 -0.88 -9.37 -2.08
CA LEU A 63 -1.44 -8.05 -2.41
C LEU A 63 -0.34 -6.98 -2.54
N ILE A 64 0.69 -7.01 -1.70
CA ILE A 64 1.87 -6.14 -1.82
C ILE A 64 2.58 -6.45 -3.15
N GLN A 65 2.78 -7.72 -3.45
CA GLN A 65 3.46 -8.13 -4.67
C GLN A 65 2.68 -7.73 -5.93
N GLU A 66 1.35 -7.82 -5.89
CA GLU A 66 0.47 -7.33 -6.95
C GLU A 66 0.66 -5.82 -7.18
N LEU A 67 0.64 -5.01 -6.12
CA LEU A 67 0.85 -3.57 -6.21
C LEU A 67 2.26 -3.20 -6.71
N ILE A 68 3.29 -3.99 -6.38
CA ILE A 68 4.64 -3.84 -6.93
C ILE A 68 4.65 -4.18 -8.43
N THR A 69 4.02 -5.27 -8.84
CA THR A 69 3.91 -5.68 -10.25
C THR A 69 3.24 -4.62 -11.11
N HIS A 70 2.18 -3.98 -10.61
CA HIS A 70 1.53 -2.84 -11.28
C HIS A 70 2.30 -1.52 -11.17
N GLY A 71 3.43 -1.50 -10.44
CA GLY A 71 4.29 -0.33 -10.29
C GLY A 71 3.69 0.79 -9.44
N LEU A 72 2.74 0.46 -8.55
CA LEU A 72 2.13 1.35 -7.56
C LEU A 72 2.98 1.45 -6.29
N LEU A 73 3.71 0.38 -5.97
CA LEU A 73 4.69 0.34 -4.89
C LEU A 73 6.10 0.08 -5.41
N ILE A 74 7.09 0.63 -4.71
CA ILE A 74 8.51 0.33 -4.90
C ILE A 74 9.03 -0.27 -3.60
N GLU A 75 9.63 -1.44 -3.68
CA GLU A 75 10.32 -2.05 -2.55
C GLU A 75 11.81 -1.70 -2.57
N TYR A 76 12.37 -1.37 -1.42
CA TYR A 76 13.79 -1.07 -1.26
C TYR A 76 14.27 -1.41 0.15
N SER A 77 15.58 -1.49 0.35
CA SER A 77 16.18 -1.73 1.65
C SER A 77 17.23 -0.68 2.02
N VAL A 78 17.34 -0.39 3.32
CA VAL A 78 18.37 0.48 3.91
C VAL A 78 18.83 -0.16 5.20
N ASN A 79 20.13 -0.41 5.35
CA ASN A 79 20.71 -1.06 6.54
C ASN A 79 19.95 -2.34 6.95
N ASP A 80 19.72 -3.24 5.98
CA ASP A 80 19.01 -4.51 6.14
C ASP A 80 17.53 -4.42 6.56
N VAL A 81 16.94 -3.22 6.56
CA VAL A 81 15.49 -3.03 6.78
C VAL A 81 14.81 -2.79 5.44
N CYS A 82 13.76 -3.56 5.15
CA CYS A 82 12.96 -3.41 3.94
C CYS A 82 11.82 -2.39 4.14
N TYR A 83 11.56 -1.62 3.10
CA TYR A 83 10.57 -0.56 3.04
C TYR A 83 9.76 -0.64 1.76
N LEU A 84 8.58 -0.04 1.80
CA LEU A 84 7.75 0.23 0.64
C LEU A 84 7.69 1.75 0.45
N GLN A 85 7.73 2.20 -0.79
CA GLN A 85 7.40 3.57 -1.19
C GLN A 85 6.18 3.56 -2.10
N ILE A 86 5.19 4.39 -1.78
CA ILE A 86 4.03 4.62 -2.63
C ILE A 86 4.44 5.55 -3.79
N LYS A 87 4.29 5.06 -5.02
CA LYS A 87 4.62 5.85 -6.21
C LYS A 87 3.56 6.92 -6.44
N GLY A 88 4.01 8.16 -6.66
CA GLY A 88 3.09 9.29 -6.85
C GLY A 88 2.33 9.67 -5.57
N PHE A 89 2.92 9.40 -4.40
CA PHE A 89 2.32 9.74 -3.11
C PHE A 89 1.92 11.23 -3.05
N PRO A 90 0.65 11.54 -2.72
CA PRO A 90 0.14 12.90 -2.74
C PRO A 90 0.53 13.75 -1.52
#